data_AF-A0A392SIY8-F1
#
_entry.id   AF-A0A392SIY8-F1
#
_cell.length_a   1.000
_cell.length_b   1.000
_cell.length_c   1.000
_cell.angle_alpha   90.00
_cell.angle_beta   90.00
_cell.angle_gamma   90.00
#
_symmetry.space_group_name_H-M   'P 1'
#
loop_
_entity.id
_entity.type
_entity.pdbx_description
1 polymer ?
#
loop_
_entity_poly.entity_id
_entity_poly.type
_entity_poly.pdbx_seq_one_letter_code
_entity_poly.pdbx_strand_id
1 'polypeptide(L)'
;MLLCASDQEAKRILEEIHGGSCGSHIGARSLAGKIIRAGFFWPTLHDDAARYVRSCDKCQRHADLHHAPREPLKSVLSPWPFFMWGVDIL
;
A
#
# COMPACT_ATOMS: atom_id res chain seq x y z
N MET A 1 -3.94 -16.66 -24.62
CA MET A 1 -3.41 -15.51 -25.38
C MET A 1 -3.68 -14.26 -24.56
N LEU A 2 -2.72 -13.34 -24.42
CA LEU A 2 -2.90 -12.08 -23.69
C LEU A 2 -3.02 -10.93 -24.70
N LEU A 3 -3.93 -9.99 -24.44
CA LEU A 3 -4.11 -8.75 -25.17
C LEU A 3 -3.20 -7.69 -24.56
N CYS A 4 -2.38 -7.07 -25.41
CA CYS A 4 -1.58 -5.92 -25.01
C CYS A 4 -2.51 -4.71 -24.85
N ALA A 5 -2.55 -4.11 -23.65
CA ALA A 5 -3.31 -2.91 -23.39
C ALA A 5 -2.46 -1.66 -23.65
N SER A 6 -3.07 -0.65 -24.25
CA SER A 6 -2.53 0.71 -24.29
C SER A 6 -2.54 1.36 -22.91
N ASP A 7 -1.81 2.47 -22.74
CA ASP A 7 -1.75 3.20 -21.46
C ASP A 7 -3.13 3.65 -20.97
N GLN A 8 -4.02 4.01 -21.89
CA GLN A 8 -5.38 4.44 -21.55
C GLN A 8 -6.25 3.27 -21.09
N GLU A 9 -6.14 2.13 -21.75
CA GLU A 9 -6.82 0.89 -21.35
C GLU A 9 -6.28 0.38 -20.02
N ALA A 10 -4.96 0.40 -19.82
CA ALA A 10 -4.31 -0.03 -18.58
C ALA A 10 -4.87 0.71 -17.36
N LYS A 11 -5.04 2.04 -17.45
CA LYS A 11 -5.66 2.86 -16.40
C LYS A 11 -7.09 2.42 -16.09
N ARG A 12 -7.93 2.24 -17.12
CA ARG A 12 -9.32 1.78 -16.96
C ARG A 12 -9.39 0.37 -16.37
N ILE A 13 -8.55 -0.54 -16.82
CA ILE A 13 -8.50 -1.92 -16.34
C ILE A 13 -8.11 -1.96 -14.85
N LEU A 14 -7.11 -1.17 -14.45
CA LEU A 14 -6.71 -1.03 -13.05
C LEU A 14 -7.87 -0.49 -12.20
N GLU A 15 -8.55 0.56 -12.67
CA GLU A 15 -9.67 1.17 -11.97
C GLU A 15 -10.84 0.19 -11.78
N GLU A 16 -11.31 -0.44 -12.86
CA GLU A 16 -12.44 -1.35 -12.82
C GLU A 16 -12.19 -2.58 -11.94
N ILE A 17 -11.03 -3.23 -12.09
CA ILE A 17 -10.75 -4.47 -11.35
C ILE A 17 -10.43 -4.20 -9.88
N HIS A 18 -9.80 -3.07 -9.56
CA HIS A 18 -9.47 -2.72 -8.18
C HIS A 18 -10.66 -2.14 -7.43
N GLY A 19 -11.35 -1.15 -8.02
CA GLY A 19 -12.33 -0.29 -7.33
C GLY A 19 -13.62 -0.02 -8.10
N GLY A 20 -13.86 -0.68 -9.24
CA GLY A 20 -15.12 -0.59 -9.97
C GLY A 20 -16.31 -1.16 -9.18
N SER A 21 -17.48 -1.26 -9.79
CA SER A 21 -18.72 -1.70 -9.12
C SER A 21 -18.60 -3.07 -8.42
N CYS A 22 -17.73 -3.95 -8.92
CA CYS A 22 -17.43 -5.27 -8.35
C CYS A 22 -15.97 -5.35 -7.84
N GLY A 23 -15.31 -4.22 -7.65
CA GLY A 23 -13.92 -4.11 -7.21
C GLY A 23 -13.75 -4.61 -5.77
N SER A 24 -12.66 -5.34 -5.52
CA SER A 24 -12.41 -5.98 -4.23
C SER A 24 -11.28 -5.34 -3.43
N HIS A 25 -10.79 -4.16 -3.83
CA HIS A 25 -9.68 -3.43 -3.17
C HIS A 25 -8.46 -4.30 -2.83
N ILE A 26 -8.16 -5.26 -3.70
CA ILE A 26 -7.10 -6.24 -3.47
C ILE A 26 -5.71 -5.63 -3.63
N GLY A 27 -4.74 -6.23 -2.93
CA GLY A 27 -3.34 -5.86 -3.01
C GLY A 27 -2.75 -6.00 -4.42
N ALA A 28 -1.66 -5.28 -4.67
CA ALA A 28 -1.06 -5.10 -5.99
C ALA A 28 -0.72 -6.41 -6.72
N ARG A 29 -0.11 -7.39 -6.02
CA ARG A 29 0.23 -8.70 -6.61
C ARG A 29 -1.01 -9.45 -7.09
N SER A 30 -2.06 -9.45 -6.28
CA SER A 30 -3.33 -10.09 -6.60
C SER A 30 -4.05 -9.37 -7.75
N LEU A 31 -3.96 -8.03 -7.78
CA LEU A 31 -4.50 -7.20 -8.86
C LEU A 31 -3.85 -7.53 -10.21
N ALA A 32 -2.51 -7.50 -10.29
CA ALA A 32 -1.78 -7.88 -11.49
C ALA A 32 -2.12 -9.32 -11.93
N GLY A 33 -2.22 -10.26 -10.99
CA GLY A 33 -2.63 -11.63 -11.28
C GLY A 33 -4.06 -11.74 -11.82
N LYS A 34 -5.02 -10.96 -11.31
CA LYS A 34 -6.39 -10.93 -11.85
C LYS A 34 -6.41 -10.36 -13.28
N ILE A 35 -5.63 -9.32 -13.55
CA ILE A 35 -5.53 -8.70 -14.88
C ILE A 35 -4.98 -9.68 -15.91
N ILE A 36 -3.91 -10.41 -15.58
CA ILE A 36 -3.34 -11.45 -16.46
C ILE A 36 -4.35 -12.57 -16.69
N ARG A 37 -5.06 -13.02 -15.65
CA ARG A 37 -6.12 -14.04 -15.79
C ARG A 37 -7.31 -13.57 -16.63
N ALA A 38 -7.62 -12.28 -16.60
CA ALA A 38 -8.63 -11.66 -17.45
C ALA A 38 -8.17 -11.50 -18.91
N GLY A 39 -6.91 -11.84 -19.21
CA GLY A 39 -6.38 -11.85 -20.56
C GLY A 39 -5.66 -10.56 -20.97
N PHE A 40 -5.38 -9.64 -20.05
CA PHE A 40 -4.69 -8.39 -20.38
C PHE A 40 -3.25 -8.37 -19.89
N PHE A 41 -2.40 -7.65 -20.61
CA PHE A 41 -1.00 -7.46 -20.25
C PHE A 41 -0.46 -6.12 -20.75
N TRP A 42 0.52 -5.58 -20.04
CA TRP A 42 1.40 -4.52 -20.51
C TRP A 42 2.73 -4.62 -19.74
N PRO A 43 3.86 -4.11 -20.27
CA PRO A 43 5.19 -4.35 -19.70
C PRO A 43 5.35 -3.93 -18.23
N THR A 44 4.69 -2.85 -17.81
CA THR A 44 4.79 -2.25 -16.48
C THR A 44 3.66 -2.64 -15.52
N LEU A 45 2.85 -3.65 -15.86
CA LEU A 45 1.66 -4.07 -15.10
C LEU A 45 1.90 -4.19 -13.59
N HIS A 46 2.99 -4.82 -13.18
CA HIS A 46 3.28 -5.02 -11.76
C HIS A 46 3.55 -3.70 -11.02
N ASP A 47 4.34 -2.82 -11.63
CA ASP A 47 4.71 -1.52 -11.04
C ASP A 47 3.50 -0.58 -11.03
N ASP A 48 2.71 -0.58 -12.09
CA ASP A 48 1.51 0.25 -12.18
C ASP A 48 0.43 -0.24 -11.21
N ALA A 49 0.25 -1.55 -11.05
CA ALA A 49 -0.63 -2.10 -10.01
C ALA A 49 -0.17 -1.70 -8.60
N ALA A 50 1.15 -1.75 -8.33
CA ALA A 50 1.70 -1.32 -7.05
C ALA A 50 1.50 0.18 -6.80
N ARG A 51 1.74 1.02 -7.81
CA ARG A 51 1.54 2.47 -7.73
C ARG A 51 0.06 2.79 -7.51
N TYR A 52 -0.83 2.14 -8.25
CA TYR A 52 -2.27 2.34 -8.18
C TYR A 52 -2.83 2.02 -6.78
N VAL A 53 -2.54 0.82 -6.26
CA VAL A 53 -2.99 0.40 -4.92
C VAL A 53 -2.42 1.31 -3.82
N ARG A 54 -1.15 1.73 -3.95
CA ARG A 54 -0.52 2.67 -3.00
C ARG A 54 -1.22 4.03 -2.99
N SER A 55 -1.69 4.50 -4.14
CA SER A 55 -2.43 5.77 -4.26
C SER A 55 -3.92 5.67 -3.90
N CYS A 56 -4.47 4.46 -3.68
CA CYS A 56 -5.89 4.30 -3.39
C CYS A 56 -6.22 4.76 -1.95
N ASP A 57 -6.90 5.90 -1.82
CA ASP A 57 -7.30 6.49 -0.54
C ASP A 57 -8.12 5.51 0.32
N LYS A 58 -9.09 4.80 -0.26
CA LYS A 58 -9.88 3.78 0.45
C LYS A 58 -8.99 2.68 1.02
N CYS A 59 -8.01 2.20 0.27
CA CYS A 59 -7.06 1.21 0.78
C CYS A 59 -6.17 1.81 1.87
N GLN A 60 -5.68 3.05 1.74
CA GLN A 60 -4.81 3.66 2.74
C GLN A 60 -5.53 3.91 4.08
N ARG A 61 -6.81 4.31 4.05
CA ARG A 61 -7.59 4.57 5.27
C ARG A 61 -7.98 3.30 6.03
N HIS A 62 -8.20 2.20 5.32
CA HIS A 62 -8.72 0.96 5.89
C HIS A 62 -7.72 -0.19 5.87
N ALA A 63 -6.48 0.05 5.44
CA ALA A 63 -5.43 -0.95 5.52
C ALA A 63 -5.22 -1.33 6.98
N ASP A 64 -5.13 -2.62 7.23
CA ASP A 64 -4.76 -3.15 8.54
C ASP A 64 -3.27 -2.88 8.75
N LEU A 65 -2.96 -1.69 9.24
CA LEU A 65 -1.59 -1.29 9.58
C LEU A 65 -1.19 -2.08 10.82
N HIS A 66 -0.04 -2.75 10.74
CA HIS A 66 0.53 -3.45 11.89
C HIS A 66 0.91 -2.42 12.95
N HIS A 67 -0.02 -2.17 13.89
CA HIS A 67 0.18 -1.34 15.07
C HIS A 67 0.88 -2.11 16.18
N ALA A 68 1.96 -2.83 15.86
CA ALA A 68 2.79 -3.41 16.90
C ALA A 68 3.32 -2.27 17.77
N PRO A 69 3.27 -2.42 19.11
CA PRO A 69 3.92 -1.46 19.98
C PRO A 69 5.39 -1.39 19.61
N ARG A 70 5.91 -0.17 19.49
CA ARG A 70 7.35 0.02 19.29
C ARG A 70 8.08 -0.55 20.51
N GLU A 71 9.19 -1.23 20.29
CA GLU A 71 10.05 -1.63 21.39
C GLU A 71 10.50 -0.37 22.17
N PRO A 72 10.51 -0.43 23.52
CA PRO A 72 10.94 0.70 24.32
C PRO A 72 12.40 1.02 23.99
N LEU A 73 12.66 2.27 23.61
CA LEU A 73 14.01 2.76 23.36
C LEU A 73 14.81 2.68 24.67
N LYS A 74 15.99 2.04 24.62
CA LYS A 74 16.93 2.06 25.74
C LYS A 74 17.64 3.40 25.75
N SER A 75 17.33 4.23 26.74
CA SER A 75 18.08 5.46 26.99
C SER A 75 19.51 5.12 27.45
N VAL A 76 20.51 5.71 26.82
CA VAL A 76 21.88 5.74 27.36
C VAL A 76 21.88 6.78 28.47
N LEU A 77 21.56 6.35 29.69
CA LEU A 77 21.58 7.24 30.85
C LEU A 77 23.02 7.66 31.12
N SER A 78 23.24 8.97 31.09
CA SER A 78 24.44 9.61 31.61
C SER A 78 24.41 9.52 33.15
N PRO A 79 25.52 9.17 33.82
CA PRO A 79 25.53 8.82 35.25
C PRO A 79 25.32 10.02 36.20
N TRP A 80 25.12 11.23 35.66
CA TRP A 80 25.09 12.45 36.44
C TRP A 80 23.68 12.73 36.98
N PRO A 81 23.52 12.89 38.31
CA PRO A 81 22.27 13.39 38.88
C PRO A 81 21.93 14.73 38.21
N PHE A 82 20.67 14.92 37.79
CA PHE A 82 20.12 16.11 37.09
C PHE A 82 20.42 16.29 35.60
N PHE A 83 21.02 15.30 34.91
CA PHE A 83 21.32 15.44 33.47
C PHE A 83 20.07 15.51 32.55
N MET A 84 18.93 14.94 32.95
CA MET A 84 17.70 14.94 32.14
C MET A 84 16.46 14.87 33.04
N TRP A 85 15.43 15.63 32.70
CA TRP A 85 14.10 15.58 33.32
C TRP A 85 13.03 15.68 32.22
N GLY A 86 11.90 14.98 32.40
CA GLY A 86 10.74 15.06 31.52
C GLY A 86 9.55 15.64 32.29
N VAL A 87 8.81 16.56 31.67
CA VAL A 87 7.53 17.05 32.18
C VAL A 87 6.47 16.72 31.14
N ASP A 88 5.35 16.20 31.62
CA ASP A 88 4.13 15.96 30.85
C ASP A 88 3.03 16.85 31.42
N ILE A 89 2.17 17.38 30.56
CA ILE A 89 1.03 18.22 30.97
C ILE A 89 -0.23 17.44 30.60
N LEU A 90 -1.04 17.15 31.62
CA LEU A 90 -2.35 16.49 31.49
C LEU A 90 -3.41 17.40 30.88
#